data_AF-S7RLD2-F1
#
_entry.id   AF-S7RLD2-F1
#
_cell.length_a   1.000
_cell.length_b   1.000
_cell.length_c   1.000
_cell.angle_alpha   90.00
_cell.angle_beta   90.00
_cell.angle_gamma   90.00
#
_symmetry.space_group_name_H-M   'P 1'
#
loop_
_entity.id
_entity.type
_entity.pdbx_description
1 polymer ?
#
loop_
_entity_poly.entity_id
_entity_poly.type
_entity_poly.pdbx_seq_one_letter_code
_entity_poly.pdbx_strand_id
1 'polypeptide(L)'
;MDSMNSSPMETLAIDSVGLESRSWTEVSAGLRLPHLTKLVLSVPEFDFRDLLAFLSRQSALEDLTLLDSPANLGGNVSGLALPKLRTLTCPPRTLVAILASSIAVPKSCAIAIRPEERQNTICLRDWTYALRAIGTRQFANDISIALILGTADCAFPAQGQACAVGALEQVEDIIIDVRHSEHLQHNVPDYLRTWLSSSTLPNCGLVIIQSQRKRRPSRLYHYIMDKFPSPDVDVMEE
;
A
#
# COMPACT_ATOMS: atom_id res chain seq x y z
N MET A 1 12.65 9.53 40.03
CA MET A 1 11.49 9.00 39.28
C MET A 1 12.03 8.51 37.96
N ASP A 2 12.68 7.35 37.99
CA ASP A 2 13.37 6.75 36.85
C ASP A 2 12.81 5.35 36.69
N SER A 3 11.88 5.11 35.75
CA SER A 3 11.58 3.77 35.22
C SER A 3 10.49 3.78 34.13
N MET A 4 10.66 4.56 33.06
CA MET A 4 10.01 4.25 31.76
C MET A 4 10.96 4.43 30.57
N ASN A 5 12.26 4.64 30.82
CA ASN A 5 13.31 4.69 29.78
C ASN A 5 13.92 3.30 29.49
N SER A 6 13.36 2.21 30.02
CA SER A 6 14.00 0.88 29.96
C SER A 6 13.58 0.01 28.78
N SER A 7 12.73 0.49 27.87
CA SER A 7 12.64 -0.07 26.52
C SER A 7 12.04 0.98 25.58
N PRO A 8 12.78 1.49 24.59
CA PRO A 8 12.19 2.34 23.57
C PRO A 8 11.11 1.54 22.84
N MET A 9 9.89 2.08 22.75
CA MET A 9 8.82 1.46 21.97
C MET A 9 9.14 1.65 20.49
N GLU A 10 9.61 0.58 19.84
CA GLU A 10 9.99 0.58 18.43
C GLU A 10 8.84 0.19 17.51
N THR A 11 7.91 -0.62 18.02
CA THR A 11 6.75 -1.12 17.28
C THR A 11 5.47 -0.79 18.04
N LEU A 12 4.50 -0.24 17.34
CA LEU A 12 3.15 0.02 17.84
C LEU A 12 2.13 -0.52 16.84
N ALA A 13 1.26 -1.39 17.32
CA ALA A 13 0.10 -1.87 16.58
C ALA A 13 -1.16 -1.46 17.35
N ILE A 14 -2.06 -0.76 16.67
CA ILE A 14 -3.35 -0.34 17.20
C ILE A 14 -4.44 -0.85 16.26
N ASP A 15 -5.31 -1.67 16.82
CA ASP A 15 -6.55 -2.10 16.19
C ASP A 15 -7.70 -1.68 17.11
N SER A 16 -8.59 -0.84 16.59
CA SER A 16 -9.71 -0.32 17.36
C SER A 16 -10.90 -0.02 16.46
N VAL A 17 -12.09 -0.31 16.98
CA VAL A 17 -13.37 0.02 16.37
C VAL A 17 -14.26 0.69 17.42
N GLY A 18 -15.01 1.71 17.01
CA GLY A 18 -16.03 2.32 17.86
C GLY A 18 -15.51 3.36 18.86
N LEU A 19 -14.26 3.80 18.73
CA LEU A 19 -13.79 5.01 19.39
C LEU A 19 -14.06 6.22 18.50
N GLU A 20 -14.75 7.23 19.03
CA GLU A 20 -15.05 8.44 18.27
C GLU A 20 -13.78 9.18 17.85
N SER A 21 -13.82 9.84 16.68
CA SER A 21 -12.71 10.62 16.11
C SER A 21 -12.07 11.60 17.11
N ARG A 22 -12.89 12.30 17.93
CA ARG A 22 -12.41 13.25 18.95
C ARG A 22 -11.49 12.59 19.99
N SER A 23 -11.79 11.36 20.38
CA SER A 23 -10.97 10.61 21.33
C SER A 23 -9.59 10.32 20.75
N TRP A 24 -9.49 10.04 19.45
CA TRP A 24 -8.21 9.83 18.77
C TRP A 24 -7.39 11.10 18.60
N THR A 25 -8.04 12.23 18.36
CA THR A 25 -7.35 13.54 18.36
C THR A 25 -6.67 13.78 19.70
N GLU A 26 -7.38 13.56 20.81
CA GLU A 26 -6.86 13.74 22.16
C GLU A 26 -5.70 12.76 22.47
N VAL A 27 -5.89 11.48 22.17
CA VAL A 27 -4.86 10.44 22.36
C VAL A 27 -3.60 10.76 21.56
N SER A 28 -3.77 11.16 20.30
CA SER A 28 -2.63 11.37 19.39
C SER A 28 -1.90 12.68 19.65
N ALA A 29 -2.58 13.75 20.10
CA ALA A 29 -2.00 15.08 20.29
C ALA A 29 -0.78 15.09 21.22
N GLY A 30 -0.83 14.31 22.31
CA GLY A 30 0.26 14.21 23.29
C GLY A 30 1.31 13.14 22.98
N LEU A 31 1.01 12.20 22.07
CA LEU A 31 1.83 11.02 21.87
C LEU A 31 3.06 11.32 21.00
N ARG A 32 4.25 11.20 21.60
CA ARG A 32 5.55 11.25 20.91
C ARG A 32 6.29 9.97 21.18
N LEU A 33 6.57 9.22 20.12
CA LEU A 33 7.28 7.95 20.19
C LEU A 33 8.56 8.08 19.37
N PRO A 34 9.61 8.73 19.92
CA PRO A 34 10.80 9.11 19.15
C PRO A 34 11.60 7.92 18.61
N HIS A 35 11.35 6.72 19.12
CA HIS A 35 12.00 5.48 18.69
C HIS A 35 11.10 4.60 17.84
N LEU A 36 9.86 5.04 17.54
CA LEU A 36 8.92 4.25 16.76
C LEU A 36 9.42 4.11 15.33
N THR A 37 9.79 2.89 14.96
CA THR A 37 10.22 2.53 13.61
C THR A 37 9.11 1.83 12.84
N LYS A 38 8.18 1.16 13.53
CA LYS A 38 7.07 0.41 12.90
C LYS A 38 5.73 0.78 13.51
N LEU A 39 4.79 1.17 12.64
CA LEU A 39 3.44 1.54 13.04
C LEU A 39 2.42 0.79 12.20
N VAL A 40 1.52 0.07 12.88
CA VAL A 40 0.35 -0.58 12.27
C VAL A 40 -0.91 0.03 12.87
N LEU A 41 -1.80 0.58 12.03
CA LEU A 41 -3.05 1.19 12.45
C LEU A 41 -4.24 0.57 11.70
N SER A 42 -5.24 0.13 12.45
CA SER A 42 -6.56 -0.27 11.97
C SER A 42 -7.61 0.51 12.74
N VAL A 43 -7.72 1.80 12.44
CA VAL A 43 -8.57 2.76 13.16
C VAL A 43 -9.31 3.64 12.15
N PRO A 44 -10.48 3.19 11.64
CA PRO A 44 -11.18 3.90 10.57
C PRO A 44 -11.77 5.24 11.03
N GLU A 45 -12.01 5.44 12.34
CA GLU A 45 -12.52 6.70 12.90
C GLU A 45 -11.42 7.76 13.10
N PHE A 46 -10.14 7.39 12.96
CA PHE A 46 -9.03 8.33 13.09
C PHE A 46 -9.09 9.34 11.94
N ASP A 47 -9.28 10.61 12.25
CA ASP A 47 -9.31 11.66 11.22
C ASP A 47 -7.98 11.72 10.46
N PHE A 48 -8.05 11.80 9.13
CA PHE A 48 -6.86 11.80 8.29
C PHE A 48 -5.91 12.96 8.62
N ARG A 49 -6.41 14.15 8.95
CA ARG A 49 -5.55 15.30 9.30
C ARG A 49 -4.81 15.04 10.60
N ASP A 50 -5.50 14.49 11.59
CA ASP A 50 -4.91 14.20 12.90
C ASP A 50 -3.88 13.05 12.79
N LEU A 51 -4.16 12.07 11.94
CA LEU A 51 -3.19 11.03 11.58
C LEU A 51 -1.93 11.64 10.97
N LEU A 52 -2.05 12.52 9.98
CA LEU A 52 -0.87 13.17 9.38
C LEU A 52 -0.11 14.03 10.40
N ALA A 53 -0.83 14.74 11.29
CA ALA A 53 -0.20 15.48 12.38
C ALA A 53 0.56 14.54 13.33
N PHE A 54 -0.03 13.39 13.69
CA PHE A 54 0.62 12.36 14.50
C PHE A 54 1.88 11.80 13.83
N LEU A 55 1.79 11.43 12.56
CA LEU A 55 2.92 10.93 11.78
C LEU A 55 4.06 11.95 11.68
N SER A 56 3.75 13.25 11.60
CA SER A 56 4.78 14.30 11.53
C SER A 56 5.71 14.36 12.75
N ARG A 57 5.27 13.79 13.88
CA ARG A 57 6.05 13.71 15.12
C ARG A 57 6.92 12.45 15.21
N GLN A 58 6.75 11.49 14.30
CA GLN A 58 7.46 10.19 14.33
C GLN A 58 8.63 10.20 13.34
N SER A 59 9.71 10.92 13.66
CA SER A 59 10.86 11.10 12.76
C SER A 59 11.68 9.82 12.52
N ALA A 60 11.52 8.81 13.36
CA ALA A 60 12.19 7.52 13.25
C ALA A 60 11.40 6.48 12.41
N LEU A 61 10.19 6.81 11.97
CA LEU A 61 9.29 5.84 11.34
C LEU A 61 9.85 5.34 10.00
N GLU A 62 9.99 4.01 9.89
CA GLU A 62 10.49 3.31 8.70
C GLU A 62 9.37 2.53 8.02
N ASP A 63 8.49 1.87 8.79
CA ASP A 63 7.39 1.06 8.27
C ASP A 63 6.05 1.61 8.75
N LEU A 64 5.19 2.02 7.81
CA LEU A 64 3.82 2.45 8.08
C LEU A 64 2.84 1.50 7.40
N THR A 65 2.00 0.85 8.20
CA THR A 65 0.89 0.03 7.73
C THR A 65 -0.44 0.61 8.22
N LEU A 66 -1.28 1.02 7.28
CA LEU A 66 -2.67 1.39 7.52
C LEU A 66 -3.53 0.23 7.00
N LEU A 67 -4.28 -0.40 7.88
CA LEU A 67 -5.13 -1.54 7.55
C LEU A 67 -6.50 -1.10 7.05
N ASP A 68 -6.95 0.10 7.41
CA ASP A 68 -8.21 0.68 6.96
C ASP A 68 -8.03 2.15 6.59
N SER A 69 -8.95 2.67 5.79
CA SER A 69 -8.93 4.06 5.43
C SER A 69 -9.34 4.93 6.63
N PRO A 70 -8.54 5.95 7.01
CA PRO A 70 -8.92 6.89 8.05
C PRO A 70 -10.15 7.70 7.65
N ALA A 71 -10.82 8.29 8.64
CA ALA A 71 -11.97 9.13 8.43
C ALA A 71 -11.58 10.42 7.69
N ASN A 72 -12.55 11.01 6.97
CA ASN A 72 -12.39 12.31 6.32
C ASN A 72 -11.16 12.41 5.41
N LEU A 73 -10.98 11.42 4.52
CA LEU A 73 -10.02 11.47 3.40
C LEU A 73 -10.33 12.67 2.48
N GLY A 74 -9.87 13.86 2.86
CA GLY A 74 -10.11 15.10 2.15
C GLY A 74 -9.38 16.28 2.81
N GLY A 75 -8.79 17.13 1.97
CA GLY A 75 -8.08 18.32 2.41
C GLY A 75 -6.58 18.28 2.08
N ASN A 76 -6.06 19.39 1.58
CA ASN A 76 -4.64 19.54 1.34
C ASN A 76 -3.94 19.76 2.67
N VAL A 77 -3.25 18.73 3.15
CA VAL A 77 -2.30 18.88 4.25
C VAL A 77 -0.92 18.99 3.63
N SER A 78 -0.29 20.14 3.80
CA SER A 78 1.06 20.39 3.30
C SER A 78 2.07 20.10 4.41
N GLY A 79 3.22 19.53 4.04
CA GLY A 79 4.40 19.55 4.91
C GLY A 79 4.61 18.34 5.82
N LEU A 80 3.93 17.21 5.60
CA LEU A 80 4.34 15.96 6.25
C LEU A 80 5.61 15.42 5.57
N ALA A 81 6.69 15.29 6.34
CA ALA A 81 7.93 14.66 5.92
C ALA A 81 8.19 13.43 6.78
N LEU A 82 8.32 12.26 6.14
CA LEU A 82 8.68 11.00 6.79
C LEU A 82 10.04 10.56 6.25
N PRO A 83 11.15 11.18 6.67
CA PRO A 83 12.44 11.09 5.98
C PRO A 83 13.07 9.70 6.01
N LYS A 84 12.62 8.81 6.91
CA LYS A 84 13.11 7.45 7.04
C LYS A 84 12.13 6.38 6.53
N LEU A 85 10.96 6.76 6.03
CA LEU A 85 9.94 5.82 5.58
C LEU A 85 10.47 4.96 4.42
N ARG A 86 10.59 3.66 4.65
CA ARG A 86 11.00 2.67 3.66
C ARG A 86 9.83 1.91 3.09
N THR A 87 8.78 1.71 3.88
CA THR A 87 7.62 0.95 3.43
C THR A 87 6.33 1.63 3.85
N LEU A 88 5.44 1.83 2.87
CA LEU A 88 4.08 2.31 3.07
C LEU A 88 3.10 1.23 2.58
N THR A 89 2.37 0.63 3.51
CA THR A 89 1.27 -0.28 3.21
C THR A 89 -0.04 0.41 3.55
N CYS A 90 -0.96 0.58 2.58
CA CYS A 90 -2.25 1.22 2.87
C CYS A 90 -3.34 0.86 1.85
N PRO A 91 -4.62 1.17 2.16
CA PRO A 91 -5.70 1.00 1.20
C PRO A 91 -5.64 2.00 0.05
N PRO A 92 -6.23 1.68 -1.12
CA PRO A 92 -6.12 2.51 -2.32
C PRO A 92 -6.55 3.95 -2.11
N ARG A 93 -7.67 4.18 -1.42
CA ARG A 93 -8.21 5.53 -1.16
C ARG A 93 -7.27 6.36 -0.28
N THR A 94 -6.65 5.70 0.70
CA THR A 94 -5.67 6.31 1.58
C THR A 94 -4.40 6.68 0.83
N LEU A 95 -3.92 5.80 -0.06
CA LEU A 95 -2.78 6.10 -0.90
C LEU A 95 -3.02 7.33 -1.78
N VAL A 96 -4.20 7.42 -2.41
CA VAL A 96 -4.58 8.60 -3.21
C VAL A 96 -4.50 9.88 -2.37
N ALA A 97 -5.05 9.86 -1.15
CA ALA A 97 -5.02 11.01 -0.25
C ALA A 97 -3.59 11.39 0.19
N ILE A 98 -2.76 10.39 0.52
CA ILE A 98 -1.35 10.57 0.87
C ILE A 98 -0.58 11.19 -0.31
N LEU A 99 -0.72 10.66 -1.53
CA LEU A 99 0.00 11.16 -2.69
C LEU A 99 -0.51 12.53 -3.18
N ALA A 100 -1.78 12.84 -2.94
CA ALA A 100 -2.35 14.17 -3.19
C ALA A 100 -1.84 15.21 -2.18
N SER A 101 -1.52 14.78 -0.96
CA SER A 101 -0.89 15.64 0.03
C SER A 101 0.58 15.88 -0.34
N SER A 102 1.16 17.02 0.05
CA SER A 102 2.55 17.39 -0.29
C SER A 102 3.59 16.58 0.50
N ILE A 103 3.36 15.29 0.72
CA ILE A 103 4.28 14.40 1.42
C ILE A 103 5.52 14.21 0.56
N ALA A 104 6.66 14.54 1.16
CA ALA A 104 7.95 14.14 0.65
C ALA A 104 8.19 12.69 1.08
N VAL A 105 7.88 11.75 0.19
CA VAL A 105 8.29 10.35 0.36
C VAL A 105 9.79 10.29 0.11
N PRO A 106 10.58 9.73 1.03
CA PRO A 106 12.03 9.68 0.88
C PRO A 106 12.45 8.81 -0.30
N LYS A 107 13.73 8.93 -0.66
CA LYS A 107 14.39 8.13 -1.69
C LYS A 107 14.23 6.64 -1.35
N SER A 108 13.76 5.84 -2.31
CA SER A 108 13.49 4.38 -2.23
C SER A 108 12.46 3.95 -1.18
N CYS A 109 11.17 4.18 -1.47
CA CYS A 109 10.06 3.67 -0.66
C CYS A 109 9.31 2.58 -1.42
N ALA A 110 9.10 1.44 -0.78
CA ALA A 110 8.21 0.38 -1.25
C ALA A 110 6.76 0.71 -0.89
N ILE A 111 5.86 0.68 -1.88
CA ILE A 111 4.45 0.99 -1.69
C ILE A 111 3.63 -0.29 -1.87
N ALA A 112 2.98 -0.75 -0.82
CA ALA A 112 2.04 -1.86 -0.88
C ALA A 112 0.60 -1.34 -0.83
N ILE A 113 -0.17 -1.65 -1.87
CA ILE A 113 -1.61 -1.39 -1.92
C ILE A 113 -2.32 -2.66 -1.47
N ARG A 114 -3.19 -2.54 -0.47
CA ARG A 114 -3.95 -3.66 0.08
C ARG A 114 -5.44 -3.36 0.24
N PRO A 115 -6.31 -4.38 0.27
CA PRO A 115 -7.66 -4.26 0.76
C PRO A 115 -7.72 -3.63 2.15
N GLU A 116 -8.78 -2.89 2.43
CA GLU A 116 -9.13 -2.57 3.81
C GLU A 116 -9.40 -3.87 4.58
N GLU A 117 -9.01 -3.94 5.85
CA GLU A 117 -9.23 -5.12 6.70
C GLU A 117 -10.74 -5.39 6.87
N ARG A 118 -11.54 -4.33 7.04
CA ARG A 118 -12.97 -4.44 7.33
C ARG A 118 -13.88 -4.29 6.11
N GLN A 119 -13.34 -4.27 4.89
CA GLN A 119 -14.19 -4.20 3.70
C GLN A 119 -14.68 -5.57 3.25
N ASN A 120 -15.96 -5.65 2.92
CA ASN A 120 -16.58 -6.87 2.42
C ASN A 120 -16.55 -6.97 0.88
N THR A 121 -16.11 -5.91 0.19
CA THR A 121 -16.08 -5.85 -1.28
C THR A 121 -14.90 -5.02 -1.77
N ILE A 122 -14.31 -5.41 -2.90
CA ILE A 122 -13.24 -4.66 -3.56
C ILE A 122 -13.80 -3.66 -4.58
N CYS A 123 -13.41 -2.39 -4.48
CA CYS A 123 -13.70 -1.37 -5.47
C CYS A 123 -12.53 -1.20 -6.47
N LEU A 124 -12.61 -1.82 -7.65
CA LEU A 124 -11.55 -1.74 -8.67
C LEU A 124 -11.22 -0.30 -9.14
N ARG A 125 -12.20 0.60 -9.03
CA ARG A 125 -12.02 2.01 -9.37
C ARG A 125 -11.03 2.69 -8.43
N ASP A 126 -11.08 2.39 -7.14
CA ASP A 126 -10.18 2.99 -6.14
C ASP A 126 -8.73 2.51 -6.34
N TRP A 127 -8.55 1.23 -6.70
CA TRP A 127 -7.25 0.68 -7.08
C TRP A 127 -6.69 1.35 -8.34
N THR A 128 -7.53 1.53 -9.37
CA THR A 128 -7.13 2.24 -10.59
C THR A 128 -6.73 3.68 -10.28
N TYR A 129 -7.44 4.36 -9.37
CA TYR A 129 -7.08 5.71 -8.94
C TYR A 129 -5.79 5.76 -8.14
N ALA A 130 -5.53 4.79 -7.28
CA ALA A 130 -4.27 4.67 -6.55
C ALA A 130 -3.09 4.51 -7.51
N LEU A 131 -3.20 3.61 -8.49
CA LEU A 131 -2.18 3.42 -9.52
C LEU A 131 -1.97 4.70 -10.36
N ARG A 132 -3.05 5.37 -10.77
CA ARG A 132 -2.96 6.67 -11.46
C ARG A 132 -2.24 7.71 -10.62
N ALA A 133 -2.55 7.80 -9.32
CA ALA A 133 -1.92 8.74 -8.41
C ALA A 133 -0.40 8.50 -8.32
N ILE A 134 0.02 7.24 -8.28
CA ILE A 134 1.44 6.87 -8.38
C ILE A 134 2.02 7.37 -9.71
N GLY A 135 1.41 7.06 -10.84
CA GLY A 135 1.92 7.47 -12.16
C GLY A 135 2.02 8.97 -12.36
N THR A 136 1.16 9.75 -11.70
CA THR A 136 1.21 11.22 -11.75
C THR A 136 2.23 11.84 -10.80
N ARG A 137 2.74 11.07 -9.83
CA ARG A 137 3.65 11.58 -8.80
C ARG A 137 5.08 11.46 -9.30
N GLN A 138 5.85 12.54 -9.17
CA GLN A 138 7.30 12.49 -9.36
C GLN A 138 7.96 12.00 -8.07
N PHE A 139 8.50 10.80 -8.11
CA PHE A 139 9.37 10.25 -7.08
C PHE A 139 10.82 10.67 -7.36
N ALA A 140 11.64 10.74 -6.31
CA ALA A 140 13.04 11.13 -6.47
C ALA A 140 13.91 10.00 -7.08
N ASN A 141 13.47 8.75 -6.96
CA ASN A 141 14.09 7.52 -7.45
C ASN A 141 12.98 6.57 -7.91
N ASP A 142 13.38 5.45 -8.51
CA ASP A 142 12.46 4.35 -8.80
C ASP A 142 11.92 3.70 -7.51
N ILE A 143 10.74 3.12 -7.62
CA ILE A 143 9.97 2.53 -6.52
C ILE A 143 9.58 1.08 -6.84
N SER A 144 9.37 0.31 -5.78
CA SER A 144 8.76 -1.01 -5.83
C SER A 144 7.30 -0.92 -5.40
N ILE A 145 6.40 -1.58 -6.14
CA ILE A 145 4.97 -1.64 -5.80
C ILE A 145 4.59 -3.07 -5.47
N ALA A 146 3.84 -3.27 -4.38
CA ALA A 146 3.15 -4.53 -4.13
C ALA A 146 1.63 -4.34 -4.27
N LEU A 147 0.99 -5.22 -5.04
CA LEU A 147 -0.46 -5.32 -5.14
C LEU A 147 -0.91 -6.56 -4.37
N ILE A 148 -1.44 -6.35 -3.16
CA ILE A 148 -1.98 -7.43 -2.33
C ILE A 148 -3.41 -7.69 -2.75
N LEU A 149 -3.63 -8.65 -3.62
CA LEU A 149 -4.93 -8.93 -4.23
C LEU A 149 -5.74 -9.86 -3.32
N GLY A 150 -6.43 -9.25 -2.36
CA GLY A 150 -7.39 -9.90 -1.46
C GLY A 150 -6.88 -10.07 -0.03
N THR A 151 -7.78 -10.46 0.85
CA THR A 151 -7.53 -10.84 2.25
C THR A 151 -8.17 -12.20 2.53
N ALA A 152 -7.93 -12.76 3.71
CA ALA A 152 -8.54 -14.02 4.13
C ALA A 152 -10.08 -14.01 3.95
N ASP A 153 -10.71 -12.87 4.22
CA ASP A 153 -12.17 -12.73 4.18
C ASP A 153 -12.72 -12.11 2.89
N CYS A 154 -11.86 -11.54 2.03
CA CYS A 154 -12.29 -10.79 0.85
C CYS A 154 -11.35 -11.05 -0.35
N ALA A 155 -11.74 -11.99 -1.22
CA ALA A 155 -11.04 -12.24 -2.47
C ALA A 155 -11.26 -11.10 -3.48
N PHE A 156 -10.27 -10.86 -4.33
CA PHE A 156 -10.38 -9.92 -5.43
C PHE A 156 -11.42 -10.39 -6.48
N PRO A 157 -12.01 -9.49 -7.27
CA PRO A 157 -13.02 -9.87 -8.25
C PRO A 157 -12.44 -10.65 -9.42
N ALA A 158 -13.06 -11.77 -9.82
CA ALA A 158 -12.61 -12.57 -10.97
C ALA A 158 -12.80 -11.88 -12.33
N GLN A 159 -13.60 -10.80 -12.37
CA GLN A 159 -13.94 -10.00 -13.54
C GLN A 159 -14.17 -8.54 -13.12
N GLY A 160 -14.01 -7.62 -14.06
CA GLY A 160 -14.26 -6.20 -13.83
C GLY A 160 -13.84 -5.35 -15.01
N GLN A 161 -14.30 -4.09 -15.01
CA GLN A 161 -14.02 -3.16 -16.10
C GLN A 161 -12.53 -2.80 -16.15
N ALA A 162 -11.94 -2.95 -17.34
CA ALA A 162 -10.62 -2.41 -17.64
C ALA A 162 -10.68 -0.88 -17.74
N CYS A 163 -9.89 -0.20 -16.90
CA CYS A 163 -9.73 1.24 -16.92
C CYS A 163 -8.26 1.57 -17.10
N ALA A 164 -7.94 2.45 -18.05
CA ALA A 164 -6.57 2.88 -18.29
C ALA A 164 -5.95 3.51 -17.05
N VAL A 165 -4.73 3.11 -16.69
CA VAL A 165 -3.98 3.68 -15.56
C VAL A 165 -3.06 4.82 -16.01
N GLY A 166 -2.62 4.81 -17.27
CA GLY A 166 -1.46 5.59 -17.71
C GLY A 166 -0.16 4.83 -17.44
N ALA A 167 0.97 5.48 -17.71
CA ALA A 167 2.30 4.91 -17.49
C ALA A 167 2.76 5.15 -16.05
N LEU A 168 3.38 4.14 -15.45
CA LEU A 168 4.03 4.16 -14.15
C LEU A 168 5.56 4.10 -14.39
N GLU A 169 6.12 5.20 -14.90
CA GLU A 169 7.49 5.23 -15.43
C GLU A 169 8.56 4.96 -14.38
N GLN A 170 8.29 5.25 -13.11
CA GLN A 170 9.26 5.13 -12.01
C GLN A 170 9.13 3.80 -11.24
N VAL A 171 8.39 2.83 -11.78
CA VAL A 171 8.19 1.53 -11.13
C VAL A 171 9.16 0.52 -11.73
N GLU A 172 10.16 0.13 -10.94
CA GLU A 172 11.18 -0.85 -11.33
C GLU A 172 10.69 -2.28 -11.07
N ASP A 173 10.08 -2.49 -9.90
CA ASP A 173 9.63 -3.81 -9.47
C ASP A 173 8.14 -3.79 -9.12
N ILE A 174 7.44 -4.86 -9.47
CA ILE A 174 6.08 -5.10 -9.01
C ILE A 174 5.91 -6.50 -8.41
N ILE A 175 5.34 -6.55 -7.21
CA ILE A 175 4.92 -7.77 -6.54
C ILE A 175 3.41 -7.90 -6.72
N ILE A 176 2.96 -9.05 -7.19
CA ILE A 176 1.56 -9.40 -7.34
C ILE A 176 1.27 -10.52 -6.35
N ASP A 177 0.66 -10.18 -5.22
CA ASP A 177 0.27 -11.16 -4.21
C ASP A 177 -1.16 -11.60 -4.45
N VAL A 178 -1.32 -12.85 -4.86
CA VAL A 178 -2.61 -13.50 -5.14
C VAL A 178 -2.91 -14.62 -4.15
N ARG A 179 -2.26 -14.65 -2.99
CA ARG A 179 -2.46 -15.69 -1.97
C ARG A 179 -3.92 -15.82 -1.55
N HIS A 180 -4.65 -14.72 -1.50
CA HIS A 180 -6.06 -14.67 -1.14
C HIS A 180 -7.03 -14.62 -2.34
N SER A 181 -6.49 -14.69 -3.56
CA SER A 181 -7.26 -14.62 -4.80
C SER A 181 -6.75 -15.61 -5.83
N GLU A 182 -6.65 -16.89 -5.45
CA GLU A 182 -6.06 -17.95 -6.27
C GLU A 182 -6.68 -18.06 -7.68
N HIS A 183 -7.97 -17.71 -7.83
CA HIS A 183 -8.65 -17.73 -9.12
C HIS A 183 -7.98 -16.82 -10.16
N LEU A 184 -7.30 -15.74 -9.73
CA LEU A 184 -6.54 -14.84 -10.61
C LEU A 184 -5.32 -15.53 -11.24
N GLN A 185 -4.82 -16.61 -10.64
CA GLN A 185 -3.77 -17.44 -11.24
C GLN A 185 -4.27 -18.17 -12.48
N HIS A 186 -5.56 -18.54 -12.51
CA HIS A 186 -6.17 -19.34 -13.58
C HIS A 186 -6.88 -18.48 -14.63
N ASN A 187 -7.31 -17.29 -14.25
CA ASN A 187 -7.93 -16.33 -15.14
C ASN A 187 -7.37 -14.94 -14.86
N VAL A 188 -6.62 -14.37 -15.81
CA VAL A 188 -6.13 -13.00 -15.71
C VAL A 188 -7.20 -12.07 -16.28
N PRO A 189 -7.97 -11.34 -15.45
CA PRO A 189 -9.05 -10.48 -15.92
C PRO A 189 -8.53 -9.21 -16.60
N ASP A 190 -9.38 -8.58 -17.42
CA ASP A 190 -8.97 -7.45 -18.27
C ASP A 190 -8.46 -6.25 -17.48
N TYR A 191 -9.00 -5.98 -16.29
CA TYR A 191 -8.49 -4.91 -15.42
C TYR A 191 -7.04 -5.19 -15.00
N LEU A 192 -6.73 -6.43 -14.62
CA LEU A 192 -5.40 -6.84 -14.19
C LEU A 192 -4.42 -6.85 -15.37
N ARG A 193 -4.87 -7.29 -16.55
CA ARG A 193 -4.09 -7.19 -17.79
C ARG A 193 -3.73 -5.75 -18.12
N THR A 194 -4.67 -4.83 -17.91
CA THR A 194 -4.47 -3.40 -18.14
C THR A 194 -3.40 -2.86 -17.19
N TRP A 195 -3.51 -3.15 -15.90
CA TRP A 195 -2.54 -2.73 -14.88
C TRP A 195 -1.14 -3.31 -15.13
N LEU A 196 -1.07 -4.54 -15.64
CA LEU A 196 0.17 -5.29 -15.89
C LEU A 196 0.56 -5.28 -17.38
N SER A 197 0.26 -4.21 -18.09
CA SER A 197 0.64 -4.05 -19.50
C SER A 197 1.98 -3.33 -19.61
N SER A 198 2.73 -3.58 -20.69
CA SER A 198 3.96 -2.84 -20.99
C SER A 198 3.73 -1.34 -21.20
N SER A 199 2.50 -0.93 -21.56
CA SER A 199 2.11 0.49 -21.60
C SER A 199 1.92 1.11 -20.22
N THR A 200 1.53 0.30 -19.22
CA THR A 200 1.35 0.79 -17.84
C THR A 200 2.64 0.68 -17.03
N LEU A 201 3.46 -0.34 -17.28
CA LEU A 201 4.72 -0.59 -16.59
C LEU A 201 5.88 -0.63 -17.61
N PRO A 202 6.21 0.50 -18.26
CA PRO A 202 7.16 0.51 -19.37
C PRO A 202 8.61 0.19 -18.95
N ASN A 203 8.97 0.47 -17.71
CA ASN A 203 10.32 0.32 -17.17
C ASN A 203 10.44 -0.79 -16.12
N CYS A 204 9.37 -1.59 -15.92
CA CYS A 204 9.38 -2.62 -14.89
C CYS A 204 10.31 -3.77 -15.30
N GLY A 205 11.39 -3.92 -14.56
CA GLY A 205 12.41 -4.95 -14.74
C GLY A 205 12.07 -6.26 -14.05
N LEU A 206 11.30 -6.23 -12.97
CA LEU A 206 11.00 -7.40 -12.15
C LEU A 206 9.51 -7.52 -11.82
N VAL A 207 8.96 -8.70 -12.08
CA VAL A 207 7.59 -9.05 -11.66
C VAL A 207 7.65 -10.30 -10.80
N ILE A 208 7.26 -10.17 -9.53
CA ILE A 208 7.19 -11.26 -8.56
C ILE A 208 5.74 -11.66 -8.38
N ILE A 209 5.43 -12.96 -8.43
CA ILE A 209 4.09 -13.47 -8.15
C ILE A 209 4.13 -14.25 -6.83
N GLN A 210 3.44 -13.76 -5.81
CA GLN A 210 3.27 -14.45 -4.53
C GLN A 210 1.96 -15.24 -4.52
N SER A 211 2.05 -16.52 -4.14
CA SER A 211 0.99 -17.51 -4.36
C SER A 211 1.07 -18.60 -3.27
N GLN A 212 -0.08 -19.10 -2.79
CA GLN A 212 -0.11 -20.24 -1.86
C GLN A 212 0.25 -21.58 -2.51
N ARG A 213 0.13 -21.68 -3.84
CA ARG A 213 0.39 -22.93 -4.58
C ARG A 213 1.80 -22.97 -5.15
N LYS A 214 2.42 -24.15 -5.07
CA LYS A 214 3.73 -24.48 -5.65
C LYS A 214 3.80 -24.14 -7.14
N ARG A 215 5.03 -23.82 -7.58
CA ARG A 215 5.61 -23.57 -8.92
C ARG A 215 5.02 -24.30 -10.15
N ARG A 216 3.70 -24.36 -10.31
CA ARG A 216 3.07 -24.72 -11.59
C ARG A 216 2.89 -23.43 -12.38
N PRO A 217 3.33 -23.39 -13.65
CA PRO A 217 3.06 -22.25 -14.52
C PRO A 217 1.56 -21.96 -14.55
N SER A 218 1.17 -20.81 -14.00
CA SER A 218 -0.21 -20.34 -13.98
C SER A 218 -0.50 -19.51 -15.24
N ARG A 219 -1.76 -19.23 -15.54
CA ARG A 219 -2.08 -18.31 -16.64
C ARG A 219 -1.55 -16.92 -16.37
N LEU A 220 -1.54 -16.50 -15.10
CA LEU A 220 -0.91 -15.25 -14.67
C LEU A 220 0.60 -15.25 -14.94
N TYR A 221 1.31 -16.33 -14.57
CA TYR A 221 2.73 -16.48 -14.86
C TYR A 221 3.01 -16.38 -16.37
N HIS A 222 2.28 -17.14 -17.20
CA HIS A 222 2.45 -17.07 -18.65
C HIS A 222 2.13 -15.71 -19.24
N TYR A 223 1.12 -15.02 -18.71
CA TYR A 223 0.79 -13.66 -19.12
C TYR A 223 1.94 -12.68 -18.82
N ILE A 224 2.55 -12.77 -17.64
CA ILE A 224 3.70 -11.94 -17.27
C ILE A 224 4.90 -12.23 -18.16
N MET A 225 5.24 -13.50 -18.39
CA MET A 225 6.37 -13.88 -19.26
C MET A 225 6.19 -13.43 -20.72
N ASP A 226 4.95 -13.35 -21.21
CA ASP A 226 4.64 -12.82 -22.55
C ASP A 226 4.75 -11.29 -22.63
N LYS A 227 4.41 -10.58 -21.54
CA LYS A 227 4.34 -9.11 -21.53
C LYS A 227 5.63 -8.43 -21.11
N PHE A 228 6.43 -9.10 -20.31
CA PHE A 228 7.69 -8.59 -19.79
C PHE A 228 8.79 -9.54 -20.29
N PRO A 229 9.64 -9.11 -21.25
CA PRO A 229 10.57 -10.00 -21.94
C PRO A 229 11.85 -10.35 -21.15
N SER A 230 12.00 -9.88 -19.91
CA SER A 230 13.13 -10.24 -19.05
C SER A 230 12.91 -9.96 -17.54
N PRO A 231 11.95 -10.58 -16.83
CA PRO A 231 11.94 -10.55 -15.38
C PRO A 231 12.62 -11.80 -14.85
N ASP A 232 13.46 -11.64 -13.84
CA ASP A 232 13.74 -12.72 -12.90
C ASP A 232 12.43 -13.03 -12.17
N VAL A 233 11.51 -13.79 -12.79
CA VAL A 233 10.24 -14.12 -12.15
C VAL A 233 10.54 -15.11 -11.02
N ASP A 234 10.79 -14.55 -9.84
CA ASP A 234 10.92 -15.35 -8.63
C ASP A 234 9.52 -15.62 -8.08
N VAL A 235 9.27 -16.90 -7.82
CA VAL A 235 8.07 -17.34 -7.12
C VAL A 235 8.50 -17.56 -5.68
N MET A 236 8.35 -16.51 -4.87
CA MET A 236 8.70 -16.57 -3.46
C MET A 236 7.65 -17.36 -2.69
N GLU A 237 8.13 -18.37 -1.96
CA GLU A 237 7.34 -19.21 -1.04
C GLU A 237 7.49 -18.65 0.39
N GLU A 238 6.39 -18.64 1.15
CA GLU A 238 6.42 -18.62 2.63
C GLU A 238 5.96 -19.98 3.16
#